data_AF-A0A8S3RHQ1-F1
#
_entry.id   AF-A0A8S3RHQ1-F1
#
_cell.length_a   1.000
_cell.length_b   1.000
_cell.length_c   1.000
_cell.angle_alpha   90.00
_cell.angle_beta   90.00
_cell.angle_gamma   90.00
#
_symmetry.space_group_name_H-M   'P 1'
#
loop_
_entity.id
_entity.type
_entity.pdbx_description
1 polymer ?
#
loop_
_entity_poly.entity_id
_entity_poly.type
_entity_poly.pdbx_seq_one_letter_code
_entity_poly.pdbx_strand_id
1 'polypeptide(L)'
;MARRFKRTIKNKKVRHKLVENNNNKRSKLHTKLVKNAKLFVKNLSGHNLTDHETLLLAKGVKFIINPSNKNAIRNVMEDFDEFSRKLRCRYLYNDGRIYKRQPFYINSGYKPLDSCPAIENYIFSTKIELSRMKINKHTRNISAEELSAIRNLKKNNNIIIRKADKNSTLCILDKDNYLREGLRQLHNIHYEEIVESNVKEVAETAFSIIRDLHNDNYIDNITFKYLKENINTTEVGKFFLLSKIHKLTQNILSEMERNETARRENLIPGRPIVSLCGIFQLC
;
A
#
# COMPACT_ATOMS: atom_id res chain seq x y z
N MET A 1 -28.48 -58.47 14.41
CA MET A 1 -27.36 -57.49 14.49
C MET A 1 -26.61 -57.24 13.17
N ALA A 2 -26.37 -58.24 12.31
CA ALA A 2 -25.53 -58.09 11.10
C ALA A 2 -26.02 -57.06 10.04
N ARG A 3 -27.34 -56.89 9.83
CA ARG A 3 -27.90 -55.91 8.86
C ARG A 3 -27.66 -54.45 9.27
N ARG A 4 -27.64 -54.15 10.58
CA ARG A 4 -27.40 -52.81 11.11
C ARG A 4 -25.93 -52.41 10.91
N PHE A 5 -25.00 -53.33 11.15
CA PHE A 5 -23.56 -53.15 10.95
C PHE A 5 -23.16 -52.91 9.47
N LYS A 6 -23.75 -53.67 8.52
CA LYS A 6 -23.54 -53.47 7.08
C LYS A 6 -24.05 -52.10 6.58
N ARG A 7 -25.17 -51.59 7.12
CA ARG A 7 -25.68 -50.24 6.83
C ARG A 7 -24.72 -49.14 7.31
N THR A 8 -24.13 -49.28 8.50
CA THR A 8 -23.17 -48.32 9.05
C THR A 8 -21.88 -48.24 8.23
N ILE A 9 -21.36 -49.37 7.74
CA ILE A 9 -20.17 -49.43 6.87
C ILE A 9 -20.47 -48.82 5.49
N LYS A 10 -21.65 -49.10 4.90
CA LYS A 10 -22.07 -48.51 3.62
C LYS A 10 -22.20 -46.98 3.72
N ASN A 11 -22.78 -46.47 4.82
CA ASN A 11 -22.88 -45.03 5.08
C ASN A 11 -21.51 -44.36 5.32
N LYS A 12 -20.55 -45.04 5.97
CA LYS A 12 -19.16 -44.55 6.09
C LYS A 12 -18.46 -44.47 4.72
N LYS A 13 -18.60 -45.50 3.86
CA LYS A 13 -18.02 -45.51 2.50
C LYS A 13 -18.62 -44.41 1.60
N VAL A 14 -19.93 -44.17 1.69
CA VAL A 14 -20.61 -43.09 0.96
C VAL A 14 -20.14 -41.71 1.43
N ARG A 15 -20.02 -41.49 2.75
CA ARG A 15 -19.44 -40.25 3.31
C ARG A 15 -18.00 -40.03 2.85
N HIS A 16 -17.15 -41.06 2.87
CA HIS A 16 -15.78 -40.97 2.36
C HIS A 16 -15.73 -40.56 0.89
N LYS A 17 -16.51 -41.20 0.02
CA LYS A 17 -16.60 -40.86 -1.40
C LYS A 17 -17.11 -39.43 -1.64
N LEU A 18 -18.05 -38.94 -0.82
CA LEU A 18 -18.55 -37.56 -0.91
C LEU A 18 -17.49 -36.53 -0.51
N VAL A 19 -16.71 -36.80 0.54
CA VAL A 19 -15.58 -35.94 0.97
C VAL A 19 -14.50 -35.91 -0.10
N GLU A 20 -14.14 -37.07 -0.66
CA GLU A 20 -13.14 -37.20 -1.71
C GLU A 20 -13.56 -36.46 -3.00
N ASN A 21 -14.83 -36.59 -3.42
CA ASN A 21 -15.37 -35.83 -4.54
C ASN A 21 -15.37 -34.32 -4.30
N ASN A 22 -15.68 -33.87 -3.09
CA ASN A 22 -15.63 -32.45 -2.73
C ASN A 22 -14.19 -31.91 -2.71
N ASN A 23 -13.24 -32.70 -2.24
CA ASN A 23 -11.81 -32.34 -2.26
C ASN A 23 -11.29 -32.25 -3.71
N ASN A 24 -11.66 -33.20 -4.56
CA ASN A 24 -11.32 -33.17 -5.99
C ASN A 24 -11.90 -31.94 -6.70
N LYS A 25 -13.16 -31.57 -6.40
CA LYS A 25 -13.78 -30.34 -6.92
C LYS A 25 -13.06 -29.08 -6.45
N ARG A 26 -12.71 -28.99 -5.16
CA ARG A 26 -11.96 -27.85 -4.59
C ARG A 26 -10.58 -27.72 -5.20
N SER A 27 -9.87 -28.84 -5.36
CA SER A 27 -8.56 -28.89 -6.00
C SER A 27 -8.63 -28.37 -7.43
N LYS A 28 -9.58 -28.87 -8.25
CA LYS A 28 -9.81 -28.37 -9.62
C LYS A 28 -10.11 -26.88 -9.68
N LEU A 29 -10.92 -26.37 -8.74
CA LEU A 29 -11.22 -24.94 -8.66
C LEU A 29 -9.97 -24.12 -8.29
N HIS A 30 -9.18 -24.59 -7.33
CA HIS A 30 -7.93 -23.94 -6.91
C HIS A 30 -6.95 -23.86 -8.08
N THR A 31 -6.72 -24.96 -8.80
CA THR A 31 -5.86 -24.97 -9.99
C THR A 31 -6.34 -23.99 -11.06
N LYS A 32 -7.66 -23.88 -11.27
CA LYS A 32 -8.24 -22.89 -12.20
C LYS A 32 -8.00 -21.46 -11.74
N LEU A 33 -8.15 -21.17 -10.45
CA LEU A 33 -7.90 -19.85 -9.87
C LEU A 33 -6.43 -19.45 -10.02
N VAL A 34 -5.51 -20.36 -9.71
CA VAL A 34 -4.06 -20.13 -9.86
C VAL A 34 -3.71 -19.89 -11.34
N LYS A 35 -4.27 -20.69 -12.26
CA LYS A 35 -4.06 -20.49 -13.70
C LYS A 35 -4.51 -19.10 -14.17
N ASN A 36 -5.67 -18.63 -13.70
CA ASN A 36 -6.15 -17.28 -14.02
C ASN A 36 -5.28 -16.19 -13.36
N ALA A 37 -4.83 -16.41 -12.13
CA ALA A 37 -3.96 -15.49 -11.41
C ALA A 37 -2.63 -15.24 -12.15
N LYS A 38 -2.05 -16.28 -12.77
CA LYS A 38 -0.84 -16.18 -13.60
C LYS A 38 -0.97 -15.26 -14.81
N LEU A 39 -2.19 -14.88 -15.23
CA LEU A 39 -2.38 -13.90 -16.30
C LEU A 39 -2.06 -12.46 -15.84
N PHE A 40 -2.19 -12.20 -14.54
CA PHE A 40 -1.99 -10.87 -13.94
C PHE A 40 -0.63 -10.74 -13.23
N VAL A 41 0.10 -11.84 -13.09
CA VAL A 41 1.37 -11.91 -12.37
C VAL A 41 2.44 -12.49 -13.28
N LYS A 42 3.43 -11.68 -13.63
CA LYS A 42 4.58 -12.06 -14.46
C LYS A 42 5.80 -12.29 -13.56
N ASN A 43 6.22 -13.54 -13.42
CA ASN A 43 7.37 -13.89 -12.58
C ASN A 43 8.65 -13.92 -13.43
N LEU A 44 9.41 -12.83 -13.41
CA LEU A 44 10.68 -12.68 -14.12
C LEU A 44 11.85 -12.72 -13.12
N SER A 45 11.68 -13.48 -12.03
CA SER A 45 12.68 -13.70 -10.99
C SER A 45 12.96 -15.19 -10.81
N GLY A 46 14.07 -15.53 -10.15
CA GLY A 46 14.40 -16.89 -9.76
C GLY A 46 13.57 -17.46 -8.60
N HIS A 47 12.73 -16.63 -7.96
CA HIS A 47 11.88 -17.09 -6.87
C HIS A 47 10.72 -17.95 -7.39
N ASN A 48 10.60 -19.16 -6.88
CA ASN A 48 9.48 -20.05 -7.20
C ASN A 48 8.24 -19.66 -6.40
N LEU A 49 7.33 -18.93 -7.04
CA LEU A 49 6.07 -18.51 -6.42
C LEU A 49 5.20 -19.72 -6.06
N THR A 50 4.75 -19.76 -4.81
CA THR A 50 3.71 -20.69 -4.38
C THR A 50 2.35 -20.31 -4.98
N ASP A 51 1.40 -21.24 -4.97
CA ASP A 51 0.03 -20.99 -5.42
C ASP A 51 -0.62 -19.85 -4.62
N HIS A 52 -0.38 -19.80 -3.30
CA HIS A 52 -0.91 -18.75 -2.44
C HIS A 52 -0.24 -17.39 -2.66
N GLU A 53 1.07 -17.35 -2.92
CA GLU A 53 1.76 -16.11 -3.34
C GLU A 53 1.21 -15.61 -4.68
N THR A 54 0.99 -16.50 -5.64
CA THR A 54 0.43 -16.14 -6.96
C THR A 54 -0.98 -15.57 -6.82
N LEU A 55 -1.84 -16.23 -6.04
CA LEU A 55 -3.22 -15.77 -5.79
C LEU A 55 -3.26 -14.42 -5.08
N LEU A 56 -2.40 -14.24 -4.06
CA LEU A 56 -2.24 -12.99 -3.34
C LEU A 56 -1.81 -11.86 -4.29
N LEU A 57 -0.74 -12.07 -5.07
CA LEU A 57 -0.18 -11.08 -5.98
C LEU A 57 -1.17 -10.69 -7.08
N ALA A 58 -1.99 -11.63 -7.54
CA ALA A 58 -3.03 -11.39 -8.53
C ALA A 58 -4.17 -10.49 -8.02
N LYS A 59 -4.35 -10.32 -6.70
CA LYS A 59 -5.29 -9.31 -6.16
C LYS A 59 -4.82 -7.87 -6.44
N GLY A 60 -3.52 -7.69 -6.69
CA GLY A 60 -2.91 -6.42 -7.08
C GLY A 60 -2.58 -5.50 -5.92
N VAL A 61 -1.76 -4.47 -6.18
CA VAL A 61 -1.24 -3.56 -5.13
C VAL A 61 -2.29 -2.65 -4.48
N LYS A 62 -3.49 -2.56 -5.07
CA LYS A 62 -4.61 -1.78 -4.52
C LYS A 62 -5.53 -2.64 -3.63
N PHE A 63 -5.21 -3.92 -3.47
CA PHE A 63 -5.97 -4.80 -2.58
C PHE A 63 -5.75 -4.39 -1.13
N ILE A 64 -6.84 -4.09 -0.43
CA ILE A 64 -6.83 -3.69 0.97
C ILE A 64 -7.31 -4.88 1.81
N ILE A 65 -6.44 -5.34 2.70
CA ILE A 65 -6.81 -6.37 3.69
C ILE A 65 -7.76 -5.71 4.69
N ASN A 66 -8.87 -6.38 4.99
CA ASN A 66 -9.82 -5.87 5.97
C ASN A 66 -9.13 -5.65 7.33
N PRO A 67 -9.30 -4.45 7.95
CA PRO A 67 -8.64 -4.12 9.20
C PRO A 67 -9.13 -5.02 10.34
N SER A 68 -8.29 -5.23 11.36
CA SER A 68 -8.70 -6.01 12.51
C SER A 68 -9.75 -5.28 13.34
N ASN A 69 -10.80 -5.99 13.78
CA ASN A 69 -11.81 -5.46 14.69
C ASN A 69 -11.32 -5.25 16.14
N LYS A 70 -10.08 -5.61 16.49
CA LYS A 70 -9.57 -5.56 17.89
C LYS A 70 -9.76 -4.21 18.56
N ASN A 71 -9.56 -3.11 17.82
CA ASN A 71 -9.61 -1.74 18.35
C ASN A 71 -10.72 -0.90 17.71
N ALA A 72 -11.72 -1.52 17.09
CA ALA A 72 -12.67 -0.78 16.26
C ALA A 72 -13.52 0.23 17.06
N ILE A 73 -13.95 -0.07 18.31
CA ILE A 73 -14.65 0.93 19.14
C ILE A 73 -13.73 2.12 19.43
N ARG A 74 -12.48 1.85 19.85
CA ARG A 74 -11.50 2.91 20.15
C ARG A 74 -11.28 3.81 18.93
N ASN A 75 -11.07 3.23 17.75
CA ASN A 75 -10.88 4.00 16.52
C ASN A 75 -12.13 4.85 16.19
N VAL A 76 -13.34 4.28 16.32
CA VAL A 76 -14.59 5.02 16.11
C VAL A 76 -14.72 6.18 17.11
N MET A 77 -14.31 5.99 18.37
CA MET A 77 -14.31 7.06 19.37
C MET A 77 -13.30 8.16 19.04
N GLU A 78 -12.10 7.80 18.56
CA GLU A 78 -11.08 8.77 18.11
C GLU A 78 -11.56 9.57 16.90
N ASP A 79 -12.17 8.91 15.91
CA ASP A 79 -12.79 9.55 14.76
C ASP A 79 -13.95 10.46 15.18
N PHE A 80 -14.73 10.03 16.17
CA PHE A 80 -15.84 10.80 16.71
C PHE A 80 -15.37 12.04 17.50
N ASP A 81 -14.24 11.97 18.21
CA ASP A 81 -13.65 13.13 18.87
C ASP A 81 -13.19 14.17 17.84
N GLU A 82 -12.62 13.73 16.70
CA GLU A 82 -12.27 14.62 15.59
C GLU A 82 -13.51 15.21 14.90
N PHE A 83 -14.58 14.43 14.75
CA PHE A 83 -15.88 14.92 14.27
C PHE A 83 -16.45 15.98 15.22
N SER A 84 -16.45 15.71 16.52
CA SER A 84 -16.94 16.61 17.56
C SER A 84 -16.17 17.93 17.53
N ARG A 85 -14.85 17.87 17.42
CA ARG A 85 -13.99 19.05 17.25
C ARG A 85 -14.38 19.86 16.00
N LYS A 86 -14.55 19.20 14.84
CA LYS A 86 -14.97 19.86 13.59
C LYS A 86 -16.35 20.51 13.71
N LEU A 87 -17.28 19.85 14.38
CA LEU A 87 -18.63 20.36 14.60
C LEU A 87 -18.59 21.64 15.45
N ARG A 88 -17.87 21.63 16.57
CA ARG A 88 -17.68 22.81 17.42
C ARG A 88 -16.98 23.95 16.68
N CYS A 89 -15.92 23.66 15.90
CA CYS A 89 -15.26 24.67 15.08
C CYS A 89 -16.21 25.27 14.04
N ARG A 90 -16.99 24.44 13.35
CA ARG A 90 -17.98 24.93 12.38
C ARG A 90 -19.00 25.86 13.01
N TYR A 91 -19.50 25.51 14.19
CA TYR A 91 -20.43 26.36 14.92
C TYR A 91 -19.79 27.70 15.34
N LEU A 92 -18.59 27.65 15.92
CA LEU A 92 -17.87 28.84 16.39
C LEU A 92 -17.60 29.85 15.26
N TYR A 93 -17.25 29.36 14.08
CA TYR A 93 -16.96 30.19 12.90
C TYR A 93 -18.17 30.34 11.96
N ASN A 94 -19.39 30.03 12.40
CA ASN A 94 -20.61 30.23 11.63
C ASN A 94 -21.16 31.66 11.81
N ASP A 95 -20.32 32.66 11.52
CA ASP A 95 -20.66 34.08 11.66
C ASP A 95 -21.04 34.74 10.33
N GLY A 96 -21.29 33.94 9.29
CA GLY A 96 -21.65 34.40 7.94
C GLY A 96 -20.48 35.02 7.17
N ARG A 97 -19.26 35.05 7.74
CA ARG A 97 -18.08 35.58 7.05
C ARG A 97 -17.46 34.53 6.14
N ILE A 98 -16.97 35.00 5.00
CA ILE A 98 -16.17 34.18 4.09
C ILE A 98 -14.71 34.31 4.51
N TYR A 99 -14.19 33.27 5.14
CA TYR A 99 -12.78 33.17 5.49
C TYR A 99 -11.98 32.70 4.26
N LYS A 100 -11.21 33.61 3.65
CA LYS A 100 -10.28 33.24 2.58
C LYS A 100 -9.19 32.33 3.18
N ARG A 101 -9.15 31.07 2.76
CA ARG A 101 -8.14 30.13 3.21
C ARG A 101 -6.80 30.53 2.59
N GLN A 102 -5.81 30.81 3.44
CA GLN A 102 -4.45 31.01 2.96
C GLN A 102 -3.93 29.70 2.33
N PRO A 103 -3.22 29.76 1.19
CA PRO A 103 -2.63 28.58 0.58
C PRO A 103 -1.68 27.83 1.52
N PHE A 104 -0.92 28.59 2.32
CA PHE A 104 0.03 28.10 3.29
C PHE A 104 -0.53 28.30 4.70
N TYR A 105 -0.73 27.20 5.42
CA TYR A 105 -1.19 27.25 6.80
C TYR A 105 -0.79 25.97 7.53
N ILE A 106 -0.57 26.09 8.83
CA ILE A 106 -0.37 24.96 9.74
C ILE A 106 -1.69 24.68 10.43
N ASN A 107 -2.01 23.40 10.59
CA ASN A 107 -3.22 23.01 11.31
C ASN A 107 -3.11 23.44 12.78
N SER A 108 -4.03 24.26 13.26
CA SER A 108 -3.93 24.90 14.58
C SER A 108 -4.04 23.92 15.76
N GLY A 109 -4.50 22.68 15.53
CA GLY A 109 -4.80 21.72 16.58
C GLY A 109 -5.88 22.21 17.55
N TYR A 110 -6.54 23.33 17.25
CA TYR A 110 -7.46 24.01 18.14
C TYR A 110 -8.65 23.13 18.49
N LYS A 111 -8.89 23.00 19.80
CA LYS A 111 -10.01 22.27 20.39
C LYS A 111 -10.84 23.27 21.21
N PRO A 112 -11.98 23.74 20.69
CA PRO A 112 -12.89 24.56 21.47
C PRO A 112 -13.41 23.76 22.68
N LEU A 113 -13.41 24.41 23.85
CA LEU A 113 -13.80 23.83 25.14
C LEU A 113 -15.22 23.29 25.08
N ASP A 114 -16.20 24.18 24.86
CA ASP A 114 -17.61 23.84 24.66
C ASP A 114 -18.25 24.84 23.69
N SER A 115 -19.28 24.37 22.97
CA SER A 115 -20.07 25.18 22.04
C SER A 115 -21.42 25.58 22.66
N CYS A 116 -22.53 25.41 21.95
CA CYS A 116 -23.87 25.66 22.50
C CYS A 116 -24.47 24.37 23.10
N PRO A 117 -25.42 24.49 24.05
CA PRO A 117 -26.02 23.32 24.70
C PRO A 117 -26.62 22.30 23.72
N ALA A 118 -27.19 22.74 22.60
CA ALA A 118 -27.75 21.85 21.59
C ALA A 118 -26.69 20.94 20.94
N ILE A 119 -25.52 21.50 20.60
CA ILE A 119 -24.42 20.74 20.00
C ILE A 119 -23.78 19.82 21.03
N GLU A 120 -23.55 20.30 22.26
CA GLU A 120 -22.95 19.47 23.30
C GLU A 120 -23.86 18.30 23.69
N ASN A 121 -25.18 18.52 23.77
CA ASN A 121 -26.15 17.45 23.98
C ASN A 121 -26.15 16.43 22.84
N TYR A 122 -26.05 16.89 21.59
CA TYR A 122 -25.93 16.00 20.43
C TYR A 122 -24.63 15.18 20.46
N ILE A 123 -23.49 15.82 20.73
CA ILE A 123 -22.19 15.15 20.84
C ILE A 123 -22.24 14.10 21.96
N PHE A 124 -22.75 14.46 23.13
CA PHE A 124 -22.84 13.59 24.29
C PHE A 124 -23.75 12.38 24.04
N SER A 125 -24.98 12.61 23.56
CA SER A 125 -25.94 11.53 23.26
C SER A 125 -25.42 10.58 22.18
N THR A 126 -24.82 11.12 21.12
CA THR A 126 -24.22 10.31 20.04
C THR A 126 -23.02 9.53 20.55
N LYS A 127 -22.18 10.09 21.42
CA LYS A 127 -21.06 9.38 22.05
C LYS A 127 -21.54 8.18 22.85
N ILE A 128 -22.62 8.33 23.62
CA ILE A 128 -23.25 7.23 24.35
C ILE A 128 -23.77 6.17 23.38
N GLU A 129 -24.47 6.56 22.32
CA GLU A 129 -24.99 5.61 21.33
C GLU A 129 -23.86 4.81 20.66
N LEU A 130 -22.82 5.51 20.20
CA LEU A 130 -21.64 4.88 19.59
C LEU A 130 -20.90 3.96 20.56
N SER A 131 -20.83 4.32 21.85
CA SER A 131 -20.20 3.46 22.87
C SER A 131 -20.93 2.14 23.07
N ARG A 132 -22.24 2.12 22.78
CA ARG A 132 -23.11 0.93 22.86
C ARG A 132 -23.21 0.19 21.53
N MET A 133 -22.57 0.70 20.47
CA MET A 133 -22.62 0.10 19.14
C MET A 133 -22.02 -1.31 19.15
N LYS A 134 -22.77 -2.26 18.60
CA LYS A 134 -22.26 -3.62 18.38
C LYS A 134 -21.44 -3.68 17.11
N ILE A 135 -20.16 -4.03 17.22
CA ILE A 135 -19.32 -4.25 16.04
C ILE A 135 -19.58 -5.64 15.50
N ASN A 136 -20.09 -5.67 14.26
CA ASN A 136 -20.21 -6.91 13.52
C ASN A 136 -18.84 -7.43 13.12
N LYS A 137 -18.61 -8.73 13.33
CA LYS A 137 -17.44 -9.41 12.80
C LYS A 137 -17.60 -9.54 11.29
N HIS A 138 -16.69 -8.94 10.53
CA HIS A 138 -16.61 -9.18 9.09
C HIS A 138 -15.79 -10.44 8.81
N THR A 139 -16.08 -11.10 7.70
CA THR A 139 -15.23 -12.18 7.19
C THR A 139 -13.94 -11.58 6.63
N ARG A 140 -12.81 -12.26 6.89
CA ARG A 140 -11.53 -11.85 6.28
C ARG A 140 -11.63 -12.03 4.77
N ASN A 141 -11.19 -11.04 4.02
CA ASN A 141 -11.08 -11.11 2.56
C ASN A 141 -9.77 -11.76 2.09
N ILE A 142 -9.00 -12.34 3.02
CA ILE A 142 -7.70 -12.98 2.80
C ILE A 142 -7.60 -14.26 3.65
N SER A 143 -6.98 -15.30 3.10
CA SER A 143 -6.75 -16.57 3.82
C SER A 143 -5.54 -16.49 4.76
N ALA A 144 -5.39 -17.49 5.65
CA ALA A 144 -4.22 -17.55 6.54
C ALA A 144 -2.93 -17.84 5.76
N GLU A 145 -3.03 -18.63 4.70
CA GLU A 145 -1.94 -18.98 3.78
C GLU A 145 -1.51 -17.77 2.94
N GLU A 146 -2.47 -16.98 2.44
CA GLU A 146 -2.18 -15.70 1.76
C GLU A 146 -1.53 -14.68 2.71
N LEU A 147 -1.95 -14.62 3.99
CA LEU A 147 -1.26 -13.79 5.00
C LEU A 147 0.16 -14.27 5.29
N SER A 148 0.39 -15.58 5.27
CA SER A 148 1.74 -16.16 5.38
C SER A 148 2.59 -15.80 4.15
N ALA A 149 2.01 -15.88 2.96
CA ALA A 149 2.64 -15.48 1.71
C ALA A 149 3.10 -14.02 1.74
N ILE A 150 2.29 -13.08 2.26
CA ILE A 150 2.72 -11.68 2.45
C ILE A 150 4.00 -11.62 3.30
N ARG A 151 4.02 -12.31 4.45
CA ARG A 151 5.19 -12.27 5.35
C ARG A 151 6.42 -12.88 4.71
N ASN A 152 6.27 -13.93 3.90
CA ASN A 152 7.37 -14.59 3.22
C ASN A 152 7.94 -13.71 2.10
N LEU A 153 7.06 -13.13 1.26
CA LEU A 153 7.46 -12.19 0.21
C LEU A 153 8.15 -10.96 0.81
N LYS A 154 7.64 -10.42 1.92
CA LYS A 154 8.24 -9.31 2.66
C LYS A 154 9.65 -9.59 3.18
N LYS A 155 9.90 -10.83 3.60
CA LYS A 155 11.21 -11.26 4.10
C LYS A 155 12.21 -11.55 2.98
N ASN A 156 11.74 -11.73 1.74
CA ASN A 156 12.60 -12.06 0.62
C ASN A 156 13.25 -10.79 0.04
N ASN A 157 14.51 -10.57 0.43
CA ASN A 157 15.29 -9.43 -0.02
C ASN A 157 15.91 -9.61 -1.43
N ASN A 158 15.72 -10.77 -2.06
CA ASN A 158 16.34 -11.09 -3.36
C ASN A 158 15.42 -10.73 -4.54
N ILE A 159 14.15 -10.37 -4.26
CA ILE A 159 13.16 -10.03 -5.29
C ILE A 159 12.65 -8.60 -5.14
N ILE A 160 12.23 -8.03 -6.27
CA ILE A 160 11.52 -6.76 -6.34
C ILE A 160 10.14 -7.01 -6.91
N ILE A 161 9.11 -6.59 -6.19
CA ILE A 161 7.70 -6.69 -6.61
C ILE A 161 7.21 -5.29 -6.96
N ARG A 162 6.95 -5.04 -8.24
CA ARG A 162 6.49 -3.74 -8.75
C ARG A 162 5.45 -3.92 -9.84
N LYS A 163 4.67 -2.88 -10.10
CA LYS A 163 3.80 -2.85 -11.28
C LYS A 163 4.62 -2.70 -12.55
N ALA A 164 4.12 -3.29 -13.63
CA ALA A 164 4.57 -2.98 -14.97
C ALA A 164 4.22 -1.53 -15.35
N ASP A 165 4.99 -0.98 -16.30
CA ASP A 165 4.78 0.37 -16.87
C ASP A 165 3.46 0.48 -17.64
N LYS A 166 3.08 -0.60 -18.33
CA LYS A 166 1.82 -0.74 -19.05
C LYS A 166 1.11 -1.98 -18.55
N ASN A 167 -0.22 -1.90 -18.57
CA ASN A 167 -1.13 -2.92 -18.07
C ASN A 167 -1.03 -3.06 -16.54
N SER A 168 -2.14 -3.44 -15.90
CA SER A 168 -2.18 -3.59 -14.43
C SER A 168 -1.46 -4.85 -13.92
N THR A 169 -0.53 -5.40 -14.70
CA THR A 169 0.23 -6.61 -14.39
C THR A 169 1.28 -6.33 -13.32
N LEU A 170 1.43 -7.26 -12.39
CA LEU A 170 2.48 -7.23 -11.38
C LEU A 170 3.71 -8.02 -11.88
N CYS A 171 4.88 -7.43 -11.75
CA CYS A 171 6.16 -8.04 -12.11
C CYS A 171 6.95 -8.37 -10.85
N ILE A 172 7.48 -9.59 -10.81
CA ILE A 172 8.46 -10.03 -9.81
C ILE A 172 9.79 -10.14 -10.54
N LEU A 173 10.81 -9.48 -10.02
CA LEU A 173 12.12 -9.36 -10.66
C LEU A 173 13.21 -9.78 -9.69
N ASP A 174 14.31 -10.33 -10.20
CA ASP A 174 15.53 -10.45 -9.39
C ASP A 174 16.05 -9.06 -9.05
N LYS A 175 16.38 -8.85 -7.78
CA LYS A 175 16.86 -7.55 -7.29
C LYS A 175 18.13 -7.10 -7.99
N ASP A 176 19.07 -8.03 -8.23
CA ASP A 176 20.35 -7.70 -8.87
C ASP A 176 20.16 -7.25 -10.32
N ASN A 177 19.28 -7.91 -11.08
CA ASN A 177 18.97 -7.51 -12.46
C ASN A 177 18.24 -6.16 -12.48
N TYR A 178 17.34 -5.91 -11.51
CA TYR A 178 16.65 -4.63 -11.37
C TYR A 178 17.62 -3.48 -11.07
N LEU A 179 18.56 -3.69 -10.14
CA LEU A 179 19.59 -2.70 -9.81
C LEU A 179 20.54 -2.47 -10.99
N ARG A 180 20.94 -3.54 -11.69
CA ARG A 180 21.80 -3.44 -12.88
C ARG A 180 21.17 -2.59 -13.98
N GLU A 181 19.87 -2.76 -14.24
CA GLU A 181 19.16 -1.88 -15.19
C GLU A 181 19.11 -0.43 -14.70
N GLY A 182 18.88 -0.21 -13.41
CA GLY A 182 18.87 1.14 -12.83
C GLY A 182 20.22 1.84 -13.00
N LEU A 183 21.31 1.16 -12.62
CA LEU A 183 22.66 1.67 -12.78
C LEU A 183 23.03 1.86 -14.25
N ARG A 184 22.61 0.97 -15.15
CA ARG A 184 22.81 1.13 -16.60
C ARG A 184 22.13 2.40 -17.12
N GLN A 185 20.95 2.77 -16.61
CA GLN A 185 20.28 4.01 -16.99
C GLN A 185 20.95 5.25 -16.41
N LEU A 186 21.50 5.16 -15.18
CA LEU A 186 22.22 6.25 -14.53
C LEU A 186 23.63 6.45 -15.09
N HIS A 187 24.24 5.41 -15.66
CA HIS A 187 25.54 5.50 -16.32
C HIS A 187 25.42 6.13 -17.71
N ASN A 188 25.13 7.43 -17.75
CA ASN A 188 25.03 8.21 -18.98
C ASN A 188 25.56 9.64 -18.77
N ILE A 189 25.62 10.43 -19.83
CA ILE A 189 26.17 11.80 -19.82
C ILE A 189 25.36 12.83 -19.01
N HIS A 190 24.14 12.51 -18.61
CA HIS A 190 23.20 13.40 -17.91
C HIS A 190 23.21 13.23 -16.40
N TYR A 191 23.87 12.19 -15.87
CA TYR A 191 23.95 11.93 -14.44
C TYR A 191 25.41 11.78 -14.02
N GLU A 192 25.71 12.30 -12.83
CA GLU A 192 27.01 12.13 -12.17
C GLU A 192 26.81 11.57 -10.76
N GLU A 193 27.78 10.78 -10.30
CA GLU A 193 27.76 10.25 -8.94
C GLU A 193 28.25 11.33 -7.98
N ILE A 194 27.45 11.60 -6.95
CA ILE A 194 27.77 12.57 -5.90
C ILE A 194 28.27 11.80 -4.68
N VAL A 195 29.44 12.17 -4.16
CA VAL A 195 30.08 11.52 -3.01
C VAL A 195 29.34 11.84 -1.70
N GLU A 196 28.88 13.07 -1.52
CA GLU A 196 28.15 13.51 -0.34
C GLU A 196 26.87 14.27 -0.69
N SER A 197 25.79 13.96 0.01
CA SER A 197 24.49 14.59 -0.20
C SER A 197 24.50 16.05 0.25
N ASN A 198 24.22 16.98 -0.67
CA ASN A 198 24.09 18.41 -0.40
C ASN A 198 22.69 18.81 0.13
N VAL A 199 21.85 17.86 0.55
CA VAL A 199 20.47 18.13 1.01
C VAL A 199 20.43 19.14 2.15
N LYS A 200 21.40 19.08 3.07
CA LYS A 200 21.47 20.03 4.19
C LYS A 200 21.79 21.45 3.72
N GLU A 201 22.78 21.59 2.85
CA GLU A 201 23.19 22.89 2.31
C GLU A 201 22.06 23.53 1.49
N VAL A 202 21.36 22.73 0.68
CA VAL A 202 20.18 23.17 -0.06
C VAL A 202 19.06 23.59 0.89
N ALA A 203 18.83 22.85 1.97
CA ALA A 203 17.83 23.19 2.97
C ALA A 203 18.17 24.49 3.72
N GLU A 204 19.44 24.70 4.07
CA GLU A 204 19.93 25.94 4.69
C GLU A 204 19.80 27.13 3.75
N THR A 205 20.13 26.94 2.47
CA THR A 205 19.96 27.96 1.43
C THR A 205 18.47 28.32 1.27
N ALA A 206 17.60 27.33 1.16
CA ALA A 206 16.15 27.54 1.08
C ALA A 206 15.62 28.26 2.33
N PHE A 207 16.12 27.90 3.51
CA PHE A 207 15.75 28.56 4.76
C PHE A 207 16.20 30.03 4.80
N SER A 208 17.40 30.34 4.32
CA SER A 208 17.86 31.74 4.21
C SER A 208 16.93 32.54 3.32
N ILE A 209 16.60 32.03 2.12
CA ILE A 209 15.67 32.69 1.20
C ILE A 209 14.31 32.93 1.86
N ILE A 210 13.76 31.93 2.56
CA ILE A 210 12.48 32.05 3.27
C ILE A 210 12.55 33.11 4.38
N ARG A 211 13.67 33.19 5.10
CA ARG A 211 13.90 34.21 6.13
C ARG A 211 14.00 35.60 5.52
N ASP A 212 14.70 35.75 4.41
CA ASP A 212 14.88 37.04 3.74
C ASP A 212 13.53 37.54 3.20
N LEU A 213 12.73 36.65 2.57
CA LEU A 213 11.36 36.95 2.16
C LEU A 213 10.45 37.40 3.31
N HIS A 214 10.66 36.85 4.51
CA HIS A 214 9.92 37.24 5.71
C HIS A 214 10.36 38.59 6.25
N ASN A 215 11.67 38.84 6.33
CA ASN A 215 12.24 40.12 6.75
C ASN A 215 11.82 41.27 5.84
N ASP A 216 11.75 41.01 4.53
CA ASP A 216 11.35 41.98 3.51
C ASP A 216 9.82 42.13 3.40
N ASN A 217 9.04 41.46 4.27
CA ASN A 217 7.58 41.47 4.32
C ASN A 217 6.86 40.95 3.06
N TYR A 218 7.51 40.10 2.25
CA TYR A 218 6.86 39.42 1.11
C TYR A 218 5.95 38.26 1.55
N ILE A 219 6.19 37.67 2.72
CA ILE A 219 5.37 36.60 3.29
C ILE A 219 4.98 36.90 4.73
N ASP A 220 3.79 36.44 5.13
CA ASP A 220 3.32 36.58 6.51
C ASP A 220 3.93 35.54 7.46
N ASN A 221 3.77 35.76 8.77
CA ASN A 221 4.28 34.85 9.81
C ASN A 221 3.74 33.41 9.67
N ILE A 222 2.51 33.25 9.16
CA ILE A 222 1.86 31.94 9.02
C ILE A 222 2.53 31.17 7.89
N THR A 223 2.77 31.83 6.76
CA THR A 223 3.46 31.31 5.58
C THR A 223 4.91 31.00 5.90
N PHE A 224 5.62 31.90 6.58
CA PHE A 224 7.00 31.66 7.04
C PHE A 224 7.07 30.40 7.91
N LYS A 225 6.19 30.27 8.90
CA LYS A 225 6.14 29.10 9.78
C LYS A 225 5.84 27.83 8.99
N TYR A 226 4.85 27.86 8.08
CA TYR A 226 4.51 26.73 7.22
C TYR A 226 5.70 26.27 6.38
N LEU A 227 6.34 27.21 5.66
CA LEU A 227 7.47 26.89 4.79
C LEU A 227 8.62 26.32 5.61
N LYS A 228 8.99 26.96 6.72
CA LYS A 228 10.03 26.47 7.65
C LYS A 228 9.79 25.03 8.12
N GLU A 229 8.57 24.68 8.51
CA GLU A 229 8.22 23.32 8.96
C GLU A 229 8.22 22.27 7.84
N ASN A 230 8.08 22.69 6.58
CA ASN A 230 8.00 21.80 5.41
C ASN A 230 9.30 21.77 4.58
N ILE A 231 10.38 22.44 5.01
CA ILE A 231 11.70 22.28 4.38
C ILE A 231 12.18 20.85 4.64
N ASN A 232 12.41 20.11 3.57
CA ASN A 232 13.02 18.79 3.65
C ASN A 232 14.52 18.94 3.96
N THR A 233 14.95 18.39 5.09
CA THR A 233 16.33 18.51 5.59
C THR A 233 17.11 17.19 5.50
N THR A 234 16.48 16.09 5.10
CA THR A 234 17.05 14.74 5.27
C THR A 234 16.81 13.78 4.11
N GLU A 235 15.69 13.88 3.39
CA GLU A 235 15.30 12.85 2.42
C GLU A 235 15.69 13.25 0.99
N VAL A 236 16.44 12.37 0.31
CA VAL A 236 16.66 12.44 -1.14
C VAL A 236 15.54 11.72 -1.90
N GLY A 237 15.27 12.17 -3.12
CA GLY A 237 14.35 11.48 -4.02
C GLY A 237 14.81 10.05 -4.28
N LYS A 238 13.90 9.09 -4.10
CA LYS A 238 14.18 7.67 -4.38
C LYS A 238 14.03 7.42 -5.87
N PHE A 239 15.10 6.92 -6.50
CA PHE A 239 15.06 6.42 -7.86
C PHE A 239 14.54 4.99 -7.89
N PHE A 240 13.54 4.71 -8.73
CA PHE A 240 13.07 3.37 -8.99
C PHE A 240 12.52 3.23 -10.41
N LEU A 241 12.44 2.00 -10.89
CA LEU A 241 11.98 1.67 -12.23
C LEU A 241 10.59 1.01 -12.23
N LEU A 242 9.78 1.33 -13.24
CA LEU A 242 8.61 0.54 -13.66
C LEU A 242 8.95 -0.32 -14.87
N SER A 243 8.73 -1.63 -14.77
CA SER A 243 9.14 -2.58 -15.81
C SER A 243 8.34 -2.41 -17.11
N LYS A 244 9.01 -2.07 -18.20
CA LYS A 244 8.44 -1.97 -19.55
C LYS A 244 8.43 -3.33 -20.25
N ILE A 245 7.78 -4.34 -19.65
CA ILE A 245 7.72 -5.70 -20.19
C ILE A 245 7.20 -5.77 -21.64
N HIS A 246 6.40 -4.80 -22.07
CA HIS A 246 5.89 -4.66 -23.44
C HIS A 246 6.96 -4.32 -24.49
N LYS A 247 8.20 -4.03 -24.08
CA LYS A 247 9.33 -3.82 -24.98
C LYS A 247 10.04 -5.13 -25.32
N LEU A 248 9.74 -6.21 -24.62
CA LEU A 248 10.26 -7.55 -24.88
C LEU A 248 9.20 -8.37 -25.64
N THR A 249 9.64 -9.30 -26.48
CA THR A 249 8.74 -10.22 -27.16
C THR A 249 8.22 -11.28 -26.19
N GLN A 250 7.08 -11.89 -26.52
CA GLN A 250 6.49 -12.93 -25.67
C GLN A 250 7.40 -14.16 -25.52
N ASN A 251 8.21 -14.46 -26.56
CA ASN A 251 9.17 -15.56 -26.52
C ASN A 251 10.25 -15.30 -25.47
N ILE A 252 10.87 -14.11 -25.50
CA ILE A 252 11.89 -13.72 -24.51
C ILE A 252 11.29 -13.75 -23.09
N LEU A 253 10.11 -13.16 -22.90
CA LEU A 253 9.45 -13.16 -21.59
C LEU A 253 9.15 -14.59 -21.08
N SER A 254 8.77 -15.50 -21.97
CA SER A 254 8.49 -16.90 -21.62
C SER A 254 9.77 -17.69 -21.33
N GLU A 255 10.86 -17.32 -21.98
CA GLU A 255 12.19 -17.91 -21.73
C GLU A 255 12.74 -17.43 -20.39
N MET A 256 12.65 -16.13 -20.09
CA MET A 256 13.03 -15.55 -18.80
C MET A 256 12.24 -16.13 -17.62
N GLU A 257 10.98 -16.54 -17.82
CA GLU A 257 10.20 -17.24 -16.81
C GLU A 257 10.75 -18.63 -16.46
N ARG A 258 11.51 -19.25 -17.37
CA ARG A 258 11.97 -20.65 -17.25
C ARG A 258 13.47 -20.78 -17.04
N ASN A 259 14.25 -19.83 -17.53
CA ASN A 259 15.71 -19.93 -17.62
C ASN A 259 16.39 -18.76 -16.92
N GLU A 260 17.27 -19.07 -15.97
CA GLU A 260 18.06 -18.08 -15.25
C GLU A 260 19.05 -17.32 -16.14
N THR A 261 19.70 -18.01 -17.08
CA THR A 261 20.64 -17.40 -18.03
C THR A 261 19.94 -16.32 -18.85
N ALA A 262 18.74 -16.61 -19.34
CA ALA A 262 17.93 -15.65 -20.08
C ALA A 262 17.57 -14.42 -19.23
N ARG A 263 17.32 -14.57 -17.92
CA ARG A 263 17.09 -13.43 -17.01
C ARG A 263 18.31 -12.56 -16.82
N ARG A 264 19.51 -13.16 -16.78
CA ARG A 264 20.77 -12.44 -16.60
C ARG A 264 21.18 -11.67 -17.85
N GLU A 265 20.97 -12.27 -19.02
CA GLU A 265 21.32 -11.69 -20.32
C GLU A 265 20.31 -10.62 -20.79
N ASN A 266 19.02 -10.82 -20.51
CA ASN A 266 17.97 -9.90 -20.94
C ASN A 266 17.48 -9.02 -19.77
N LEU A 267 18.05 -7.82 -19.65
CA LEU A 267 17.53 -6.83 -18.71
C LEU A 267 16.19 -6.25 -19.20
N ILE A 268 15.23 -6.13 -18.29
CA ILE A 268 13.91 -5.56 -18.62
C ILE A 268 14.02 -4.04 -18.56
N PRO A 269 13.76 -3.32 -19.66
CA PRO A 269 13.84 -1.87 -19.65
C PRO A 269 12.91 -1.25 -18.61
N GLY A 270 13.42 -0.29 -17.84
CA GLY A 270 12.64 0.44 -16.83
C GLY A 270 12.17 1.81 -17.31
N ARG A 271 10.98 2.28 -16.89
CA ARG A 271 10.71 3.72 -16.84
C ARG A 271 11.32 4.27 -15.54
N PRO A 272 12.29 5.20 -15.60
CA PRO A 272 12.82 5.82 -14.41
C PRO A 272 11.78 6.74 -13.76
N ILE A 273 11.64 6.62 -12.44
CA ILE A 273 10.81 7.46 -11.60
C ILE A 273 11.67 7.92 -10.42
N VAL A 274 11.70 9.23 -10.19
CA VAL A 274 12.28 9.83 -8.98
C VAL A 274 11.13 10.36 -8.13
N SER A 275 11.06 9.95 -6.87
CA SER A 275 10.01 10.43 -5.96
C SER A 275 10.53 10.66 -4.56
N LEU A 276 10.17 11.81 -3.99
CA LEU A 276 10.34 12.12 -2.57
C LEU A 276 9.28 11.40 -1.71
N CYS A 277 8.13 11.04 -2.30
CA CYS A 277 7.15 10.22 -1.63
C CYS A 277 7.58 8.75 -1.73
N GLY A 278 7.61 8.04 -0.60
CA GLY A 278 7.72 6.58 -0.59
C GLY A 278 6.52 5.95 -1.30
N ILE A 279 6.56 5.86 -2.63
CA ILE A 279 5.50 5.26 -3.44
C ILE A 279 5.46 3.77 -3.09
N PHE A 280 4.39 3.39 -2.38
CA PHE A 280 3.87 2.04 -2.13
C PHE A 280 4.87 0.93 -2.48
N GLN A 281 5.93 0.81 -1.68
CA GLN A 281 6.60 -0.47 -1.55
C GLN A 281 5.58 -1.37 -0.89
N LEU A 282 5.14 -2.40 -1.60
CA LEU A 282 4.66 -3.61 -0.93
C LEU A 282 5.82 -4.02 -0.03
N CYS A 283 5.69 -3.65 1.24
CA CYS A 283 6.39 -4.27 2.34
C CYS A 283 5.98 -5.73 2.35
#